data_AF-A0A1M5Q3S0-F1
#
_entry.id   AF-A0A1M5Q3S0-F1
#
_cell.length_a   1.000
_cell.length_b   1.000
_cell.length_c   1.000
_cell.angle_alpha   90.00
_cell.angle_beta   90.00
_cell.angle_gamma   90.00
#
_symmetry.space_group_name_H-M   'P 1'
#
loop_
_entity.id
_entity.type
_entity.pdbx_description
1 polymer ?
#
loop_
_entity_poly.entity_id
_entity_poly.type
_entity_poly.pdbx_seq_one_letter_code
_entity_poly.pdbx_strand_id
1 'polypeptide(L)'
;MKIIVSAVLFFVISCFHTQEIKDQDAFKKCRKENSRKICLSDKDADGILFYLDQCPETSGPVENHGCPWPDKDGDGVRDNIDLCPDLIGEVENNGCPWSDFDGDSILDKDDACPADFGYASDDPHKNGCMKQDCKKLYEESMIRLKKFQEESKLVDYNGLQDKIINDINLKLLKEDNVIIFNKNQMFTCGTTGRDYYCPAYYDYETPVYSTNDFWNDIAVAKIYDKLPKNIIFATNNEGEGSGIEYEKDRILNEVSKPVKILDRYNNEKEAIVYPKLKNSQVKINQYNSLFIKILKNDFENKIKVMVLYKNADNSYSEKYLITYQYIGNQWTTIETKKEN
;
A
#
# COMPACT_ATOMS: atom_id res chain seq x y z
N MET A 1 19.66 15.05 -115.85
CA MET A 1 20.52 14.11 -115.09
C MET A 1 20.92 14.80 -113.80
N LYS A 2 20.60 14.21 -112.64
CA LYS A 2 20.89 14.70 -111.29
C LYS A 2 22.39 14.69 -110.99
N ILE A 3 22.81 15.52 -110.04
CA ILE A 3 23.76 15.31 -108.91
C ILE A 3 23.98 16.72 -108.33
N ILE A 4 23.19 17.18 -107.35
CA ILE A 4 23.40 17.06 -105.89
C ILE A 4 24.84 17.36 -105.47
N VAL A 5 25.08 18.62 -105.08
CA VAL A 5 26.17 18.98 -104.16
C VAL A 5 25.52 19.83 -103.06
N SER A 6 25.10 19.15 -102.00
CA SER A 6 24.63 19.79 -100.77
C SER A 6 25.84 20.00 -99.86
N ALA A 7 26.02 21.24 -99.44
CA ALA A 7 27.12 21.70 -98.60
C ALA A 7 27.20 20.88 -97.30
N VAL A 8 28.39 20.31 -97.10
CA VAL A 8 28.91 19.84 -95.82
C VAL A 8 29.18 21.06 -94.96
N LEU A 9 28.50 21.21 -93.81
CA LEU A 9 29.13 21.67 -92.56
C LEU A 9 28.14 21.63 -91.39
N PHE A 10 28.59 21.02 -90.29
CA PHE A 10 28.08 21.14 -88.92
C PHE A 10 26.61 20.82 -88.66
N PHE A 11 26.36 19.62 -88.12
CA PHE A 11 25.75 19.49 -86.80
C PHE A 11 25.87 18.02 -86.34
N VAL A 12 27.10 17.60 -86.05
CA VAL A 12 27.32 16.52 -85.08
C VAL A 12 27.08 17.17 -83.71
N ILE A 13 25.83 17.45 -83.33
CA ILE A 13 25.53 17.64 -81.92
C ILE A 13 25.55 16.25 -81.30
N SER A 14 26.74 15.82 -80.91
CA SER A 14 26.91 14.98 -79.75
C SER A 14 25.98 15.52 -78.66
N CYS A 15 25.00 14.72 -78.23
CA CYS A 15 24.20 14.98 -77.05
C CYS A 15 25.11 15.04 -75.81
N PHE A 16 25.86 16.15 -75.66
CA PHE A 16 26.37 16.58 -74.38
C PHE A 16 25.16 17.11 -73.62
N HIS A 17 24.42 16.21 -72.98
CA HIS A 17 23.54 16.61 -71.88
C HIS A 17 24.47 17.23 -70.84
N THR A 18 24.52 18.56 -70.82
CA THR A 18 25.18 19.28 -69.75
C THR A 18 24.31 19.06 -68.52
N GLN A 19 24.73 18.16 -67.62
CA GLN A 19 24.07 17.98 -66.33
C GLN A 19 24.07 19.34 -65.62
N GLU A 20 22.88 19.90 -65.43
CA GLU A 20 22.69 21.12 -64.67
C GLU A 20 23.01 20.83 -63.20
N ILE A 21 23.91 21.61 -62.61
CA ILE A 21 24.32 21.45 -61.22
C ILE A 21 23.20 21.99 -60.34
N LYS A 22 22.53 21.10 -59.58
CA LYS A 22 21.35 21.43 -58.75
C LYS A 22 21.69 22.37 -57.60
N ASP A 23 22.82 22.15 -56.93
CA ASP A 23 23.34 23.00 -55.86
C ASP A 23 24.77 23.45 -56.19
N GLN A 24 24.90 24.69 -56.65
CA GLN A 24 26.19 25.24 -57.05
C GLN A 24 27.17 25.38 -55.88
N ASP A 25 26.68 25.60 -54.66
CA ASP A 25 27.54 25.86 -53.51
C ASP A 25 28.01 24.56 -52.86
N ALA A 26 27.14 23.55 -52.73
CA ALA A 26 27.54 22.19 -52.37
C ALA A 26 28.53 21.62 -53.38
N PHE A 27 28.29 21.84 -54.68
CA PHE A 27 29.22 21.39 -55.72
C PHE A 27 30.58 22.10 -55.64
N LYS A 28 30.60 23.44 -55.46
CA LYS A 28 31.85 24.18 -55.23
C LYS A 28 32.58 23.67 -53.99
N LYS A 29 31.87 23.37 -52.90
CA LYS A 29 32.44 22.80 -51.67
C LYS A 29 33.09 21.45 -51.95
N CYS A 30 32.36 20.51 -52.56
CA CYS A 30 32.92 19.21 -52.95
C CYS A 30 34.18 19.35 -53.81
N ARG A 31 34.18 20.27 -54.79
CA ARG A 31 35.30 20.49 -55.72
C ARG A 31 36.56 21.06 -55.07
N LYS A 32 36.49 21.61 -53.85
CA LYS A 32 37.68 22.02 -53.09
C LYS A 32 38.49 20.82 -52.62
N GLU A 33 37.83 19.69 -52.37
CA GLU A 33 38.43 18.50 -51.76
C GLU A 33 38.48 17.30 -52.71
N ASN A 34 37.62 17.26 -53.74
CA ASN A 34 37.43 16.11 -54.62
C ASN A 34 37.44 16.49 -56.12
N SER A 35 37.71 15.51 -56.99
CA SER A 35 37.71 15.69 -58.45
C SER A 35 36.30 15.92 -59.01
N ARG A 36 36.17 16.54 -60.21
CA ARG A 36 34.86 16.78 -60.85
C ARG A 36 34.12 15.47 -61.09
N LYS A 37 34.87 14.43 -61.46
CA LYS A 37 34.34 13.10 -61.69
C LYS A 37 33.77 12.49 -60.41
N ILE A 38 34.44 12.66 -59.27
CA ILE A 38 33.96 12.18 -57.96
C ILE A 38 32.72 12.97 -57.55
N CYS A 39 32.75 14.30 -57.61
CA CYS A 39 31.58 15.10 -57.23
C CYS A 39 30.35 14.80 -58.11
N LEU A 40 30.51 14.36 -59.36
CA LEU A 40 29.40 14.00 -60.25
C LEU A 40 29.16 12.48 -60.35
N SER A 41 29.87 11.67 -59.56
CA SER A 41 29.54 10.25 -59.43
C SER A 41 28.46 10.06 -58.39
N ASP A 42 27.78 8.93 -58.46
CA ASP A 42 26.96 8.35 -57.40
C ASP A 42 27.70 7.08 -57.00
N LYS A 43 28.16 7.01 -55.75
CA LYS A 43 29.25 6.12 -55.35
C LYS A 43 28.72 4.83 -54.70
N ASP A 44 27.60 4.93 -54.00
CA ASP A 44 26.86 3.82 -53.40
C ASP A 44 25.59 3.44 -54.18
N ALA A 45 25.33 4.13 -55.29
CA ALA A 45 24.28 3.84 -56.27
C ALA A 45 22.86 4.00 -55.72
N ASP A 46 22.65 4.96 -54.82
CA ASP A 46 21.34 5.28 -54.24
C ASP A 46 20.52 6.30 -55.08
N GLY A 47 21.12 6.81 -56.17
CA GLY A 47 20.51 7.79 -57.06
C GLY A 47 20.80 9.25 -56.68
N ILE A 48 21.59 9.49 -55.64
CA ILE A 48 22.03 10.80 -55.17
C ILE A 48 23.50 10.99 -55.58
N LEU A 49 23.79 12.16 -56.16
CA LEU A 49 25.16 12.46 -56.56
C LEU A 49 26.01 12.71 -55.32
N PHE A 50 27.26 12.24 -55.32
CA PHE A 50 28.24 12.32 -54.22
C PHE A 50 28.35 13.71 -53.58
N TYR A 51 28.13 14.80 -54.33
CA TYR A 51 28.18 16.17 -53.78
C TYR A 51 26.90 16.61 -53.04
N LEU A 52 25.80 15.87 -53.18
CA LEU A 52 24.51 16.09 -52.53
C LEU A 52 24.21 15.04 -51.45
N ASP A 53 24.94 13.93 -51.48
CA ASP A 53 24.79 12.81 -50.58
C ASP A 53 25.53 13.07 -49.25
N GLN A 54 24.84 12.87 -48.13
CA GLN A 54 25.42 12.99 -46.79
C GLN A 54 26.14 11.72 -46.34
N CYS A 55 25.87 10.58 -46.96
CA CYS A 55 26.47 9.29 -46.67
C CYS A 55 27.03 8.61 -47.94
N PRO A 56 28.04 9.19 -48.62
CA PRO A 56 28.46 8.75 -49.97
C PRO A 56 29.09 7.37 -50.10
N GLU A 57 29.11 6.57 -49.03
CA GLU A 57 29.61 5.20 -49.03
C GLU A 57 28.50 4.19 -48.65
N THR A 58 27.30 4.65 -48.29
CA THR A 58 26.24 3.82 -47.72
C THR A 58 24.86 4.28 -48.21
N SER A 59 24.27 3.49 -49.10
CA SER A 59 22.99 3.82 -49.75
C SER A 59 21.88 4.18 -48.77
N GLY A 60 21.15 5.26 -49.08
CA GLY A 60 20.00 5.69 -48.31
C GLY A 60 18.89 6.36 -49.13
N PRO A 61 17.71 6.56 -48.54
CA PRO A 61 16.61 7.25 -49.20
C PRO A 61 16.91 8.74 -49.40
N VAL A 62 16.31 9.31 -50.46
CA VAL A 62 16.38 10.75 -50.75
C VAL A 62 15.82 11.58 -49.60
N GLU A 63 14.80 11.07 -48.90
CA GLU A 63 14.17 11.70 -47.74
C GLU A 63 15.13 11.88 -46.56
N ASN A 64 16.18 11.07 -46.49
CA ASN A 64 17.24 11.16 -45.47
C ASN A 64 18.61 11.52 -46.09
N HIS A 65 18.58 12.25 -47.21
CA HIS A 65 19.79 12.80 -47.85
C HIS A 65 20.86 11.75 -48.20
N GLY A 66 20.42 10.55 -48.61
CA GLY A 66 21.33 9.45 -48.99
C GLY A 66 21.85 8.65 -47.82
N CYS A 67 21.45 8.97 -46.59
CA CYS A 67 21.79 8.19 -45.41
C CYS A 67 20.71 7.16 -45.07
N PRO A 68 21.03 5.94 -44.65
CA PRO A 68 20.05 5.04 -44.06
C PRO A 68 19.46 5.65 -42.78
N TRP A 69 18.20 5.36 -42.48
CA TRP A 69 17.63 5.71 -41.18
C TRP A 69 18.23 4.80 -40.10
N PRO A 70 18.62 5.37 -38.94
CA PRO A 70 19.05 4.58 -37.80
C PRO A 70 17.92 3.69 -37.25
N ASP A 71 18.33 2.70 -36.47
CA ASP A 71 17.51 1.87 -35.60
C ASP A 71 18.24 1.91 -34.25
N LYS A 72 17.80 2.82 -33.39
CA LYS A 72 18.57 3.25 -32.22
C LYS A 72 18.54 2.22 -31.09
N ASP A 73 17.42 1.55 -30.89
CA ASP A 73 17.25 0.53 -29.85
C ASP A 73 17.50 -0.89 -30.37
N GLY A 74 17.58 -1.07 -31.70
CA GLY A 74 17.99 -2.31 -32.34
C GLY A 74 16.86 -3.34 -32.43
N ASP A 75 15.60 -2.91 -32.47
CA ASP A 75 14.44 -3.79 -32.50
C ASP A 75 14.02 -4.24 -33.92
N GLY A 76 14.67 -3.69 -34.94
CA GLY A 76 14.43 -3.99 -36.35
C GLY A 76 13.42 -3.06 -37.03
N VAL A 77 12.86 -2.08 -36.31
CA VAL A 77 12.07 -0.97 -36.83
C VAL A 77 12.96 0.27 -36.89
N ARG A 78 12.95 0.97 -38.02
CA ARG A 78 13.79 2.17 -38.18
C ARG A 78 13.15 3.35 -37.43
N ASP A 79 13.97 4.20 -36.84
CA ASP A 79 13.55 5.38 -36.03
C ASP A 79 12.51 6.27 -36.73
N ASN A 80 12.49 6.29 -38.07
CA ASN A 80 11.56 7.11 -38.85
C ASN A 80 10.14 6.55 -38.95
N ILE A 81 9.94 5.28 -38.59
CA ILE A 81 8.64 4.58 -38.55
C ILE A 81 8.38 3.89 -37.21
N ASP A 82 9.34 3.97 -36.29
CA ASP A 82 9.22 3.47 -34.92
C ASP A 82 8.44 4.47 -34.05
N LEU A 83 7.43 3.97 -33.34
CA LEU A 83 6.64 4.75 -32.40
C LEU A 83 7.33 4.92 -31.04
N CYS A 84 8.31 4.08 -30.72
CA CYS A 84 9.09 4.09 -29.50
C CYS A 84 10.62 3.97 -29.75
N PRO A 85 11.28 4.93 -30.42
CA PRO A 85 12.70 4.84 -30.83
C PRO A 85 13.77 4.69 -29.73
N ASP A 86 13.34 4.62 -28.47
CA ASP A 86 14.19 4.49 -27.29
C ASP A 86 13.87 3.20 -26.50
N LEU A 87 12.90 2.38 -26.93
CA LEU A 87 12.37 1.24 -26.20
C LEU A 87 12.11 0.07 -27.14
N ILE A 88 12.96 -0.95 -27.05
CA ILE A 88 12.84 -2.19 -27.84
C ILE A 88 11.39 -2.70 -27.84
N GLY A 89 10.80 -2.79 -29.03
CA GLY A 89 9.47 -3.31 -29.24
C GLY A 89 9.38 -4.40 -30.29
N GLU A 90 8.15 -4.86 -30.52
CA GLU A 90 7.86 -5.79 -31.61
C GLU A 90 7.50 -5.01 -32.87
N VAL A 91 7.90 -5.54 -34.03
CA VAL A 91 7.57 -4.95 -35.35
C VAL A 91 6.04 -4.85 -35.51
N GLU A 92 5.30 -5.84 -35.00
CA GLU A 92 3.84 -5.87 -34.99
C GLU A 92 3.20 -4.73 -34.18
N ASN A 93 3.94 -4.15 -33.23
CA ASN A 93 3.52 -3.00 -32.43
C ASN A 93 4.28 -1.71 -32.82
N ASN A 94 4.78 -1.63 -34.05
CA ASN A 94 5.53 -0.50 -34.60
C ASN A 94 6.71 -0.07 -33.73
N GLY A 95 7.46 -1.04 -33.23
CA GLY A 95 8.66 -0.82 -32.43
C GLY A 95 8.39 -0.44 -30.97
N CYS A 96 7.15 -0.54 -30.50
CA CYS A 96 6.84 -0.37 -29.08
C CYS A 96 6.70 -1.71 -28.33
N PRO A 97 7.09 -1.78 -27.05
CA PRO A 97 6.70 -2.90 -26.19
C PRO A 97 5.18 -2.92 -25.98
N TRP A 98 4.60 -4.11 -25.81
CA TRP A 98 3.21 -4.26 -25.42
C TRP A 98 2.98 -3.82 -23.98
N SER A 99 1.84 -3.18 -23.71
CA SER A 99 1.43 -2.81 -22.36
C SER A 99 0.74 -3.97 -21.63
N ASP A 100 0.82 -3.91 -20.31
CA ASP A 100 0.07 -4.70 -19.33
C ASP A 100 -0.44 -3.66 -18.32
N PHE A 101 -1.63 -3.11 -18.59
CA PHE A 101 -2.11 -1.90 -17.93
C PHE A 101 -2.51 -2.15 -16.47
N ASP A 102 -3.02 -3.34 -16.15
CA ASP A 102 -3.44 -3.70 -14.79
C ASP A 102 -2.39 -4.51 -14.00
N GLY A 103 -1.33 -4.97 -14.67
CA GLY A 103 -0.20 -5.65 -14.07
C GLY A 103 -0.46 -7.12 -13.75
N ASP A 104 -1.40 -7.77 -14.43
CA ASP A 104 -1.76 -9.17 -14.19
C ASP A 104 -0.85 -10.19 -14.90
N SER A 105 0.18 -9.69 -15.61
CA SER A 105 1.15 -10.44 -16.40
C SER A 105 0.60 -11.03 -17.71
N ILE A 106 -0.53 -10.52 -18.19
CA ILE A 106 -1.09 -10.77 -19.52
C ILE A 106 -1.07 -9.45 -20.27
N LEU A 107 -0.50 -9.45 -21.46
CA LEU A 107 -0.42 -8.23 -22.26
C LEU A 107 -1.83 -7.80 -22.69
N ASP A 108 -2.10 -6.49 -22.76
CA ASP A 108 -3.41 -5.92 -23.10
C ASP A 108 -3.98 -6.47 -24.42
N LYS A 109 -3.11 -6.88 -25.35
CA LYS A 109 -3.51 -7.49 -26.64
C LYS A 109 -4.07 -8.91 -26.51
N ASP A 110 -3.72 -9.62 -25.44
CA ASP A 110 -4.13 -10.99 -25.13
C ASP A 110 -5.12 -11.02 -23.94
N ASP A 111 -5.43 -9.86 -23.37
CA ASP A 111 -6.31 -9.68 -22.22
C ASP A 111 -7.74 -9.29 -22.66
N ALA A 112 -8.73 -10.03 -22.19
CA ALA A 112 -10.15 -9.73 -22.42
C ALA A 112 -10.69 -8.63 -21.50
N CYS A 113 -9.98 -8.31 -20.42
CA CYS A 113 -10.31 -7.33 -19.39
C CYS A 113 -9.10 -6.42 -19.04
N PRO A 114 -8.51 -5.68 -20.01
CA PRO A 114 -7.22 -4.98 -19.85
C PRO A 114 -7.18 -3.82 -18.83
N ALA A 115 -8.24 -3.60 -18.07
CA ALA A 115 -8.29 -2.59 -17.00
C ALA A 115 -8.59 -3.20 -15.63
N ASP A 116 -8.79 -4.53 -15.56
CA ASP A 116 -9.28 -5.24 -14.39
C ASP A 116 -8.43 -6.50 -14.16
N PHE A 117 -7.51 -6.43 -13.18
CA PHE A 117 -6.59 -7.51 -12.85
C PHE A 117 -7.25 -8.90 -12.88
N GLY A 118 -6.68 -9.82 -13.66
CA GLY A 118 -7.18 -11.19 -13.76
C GLY A 118 -6.12 -12.27 -13.64
N TYR A 119 -6.41 -13.39 -14.29
CA TYR A 119 -5.56 -14.58 -14.27
C TYR A 119 -5.59 -15.23 -15.65
N ALA A 120 -4.51 -15.94 -15.99
CA ALA A 120 -4.42 -16.67 -17.24
C ALA A 120 -5.54 -17.72 -17.38
N SER A 121 -6.12 -17.82 -18.58
CA SER A 121 -7.22 -18.73 -18.90
C SER A 121 -7.05 -19.30 -20.31
N ASP A 122 -7.33 -20.60 -20.45
CA ASP A 122 -7.35 -21.27 -21.77
C ASP A 122 -8.49 -20.77 -22.68
N ASP A 123 -9.52 -20.14 -22.11
CA ASP A 123 -10.58 -19.45 -22.85
C ASP A 123 -10.17 -17.99 -23.10
N PRO A 124 -9.93 -17.58 -24.37
CA PRO A 124 -9.50 -16.22 -24.71
C PRO A 124 -10.48 -15.13 -24.23
N HIS A 125 -11.78 -15.44 -24.12
CA HIS A 125 -12.78 -14.48 -23.64
C HIS A 125 -12.76 -14.27 -22.11
N LYS A 126 -11.89 -15.00 -21.42
CA LYS A 126 -11.71 -14.93 -19.96
C LYS A 126 -10.26 -14.73 -19.56
N ASN A 127 -9.34 -14.69 -20.52
CA ASN A 127 -7.93 -14.48 -20.26
C ASN A 127 -7.74 -13.06 -19.73
N GLY A 128 -7.09 -12.91 -18.58
CA GLY A 128 -6.92 -11.64 -17.88
C GLY A 128 -8.18 -11.07 -17.22
N CYS A 129 -9.26 -11.87 -17.16
CA CYS A 129 -10.46 -11.48 -16.41
C CYS A 129 -10.52 -12.17 -15.04
N MET A 130 -10.84 -11.42 -13.99
CA MET A 130 -11.08 -12.00 -12.66
C MET A 130 -12.30 -12.95 -12.68
N LYS A 131 -12.05 -14.26 -12.63
CA LYS A 131 -13.08 -15.32 -12.65
C LYS A 131 -13.96 -15.37 -11.39
N GLN A 132 -13.66 -14.58 -10.36
CA GLN A 132 -14.42 -14.66 -9.12
C GLN A 132 -15.80 -14.02 -9.32
N ASP A 133 -16.84 -14.85 -9.23
CA ASP A 133 -18.20 -14.39 -8.99
C ASP A 133 -18.21 -13.74 -7.60
N CYS A 134 -17.79 -12.47 -7.56
CA CYS A 134 -17.68 -11.68 -6.34
C CYS A 134 -19.03 -11.58 -5.65
N LYS A 135 -20.12 -11.63 -6.42
CA LYS A 135 -21.47 -11.71 -5.89
C LYS A 135 -21.68 -13.02 -5.12
N LYS A 136 -21.30 -14.17 -5.68
CA LYS A 136 -21.37 -15.45 -4.96
C LYS A 136 -20.49 -15.46 -3.70
N LEU A 137 -19.23 -15.01 -3.79
CA LEU A 137 -18.34 -14.94 -2.62
C LEU A 137 -18.88 -14.00 -1.54
N TYR A 138 -19.47 -12.88 -1.94
CA TYR A 138 -20.14 -11.95 -1.04
C TYR A 138 -21.34 -12.61 -0.37
N GLU A 139 -22.22 -13.27 -1.14
CA GLU A 139 -23.38 -13.99 -0.61
C GLU A 139 -22.97 -15.09 0.39
N GLU A 140 -21.94 -15.89 0.07
CA GLU A 140 -21.38 -16.90 0.97
C GLU A 140 -20.80 -16.28 2.25
N SER A 141 -20.10 -15.14 2.13
CA SER A 141 -19.55 -14.40 3.27
C SER A 141 -20.65 -13.85 4.18
N MET A 142 -21.74 -13.32 3.61
CA MET A 142 -22.88 -12.82 4.37
C MET A 142 -23.64 -13.94 5.08
N ILE A 143 -23.75 -15.13 4.47
CA ILE A 143 -24.33 -16.31 5.13
C ILE A 143 -23.45 -16.73 6.32
N ARG A 144 -22.12 -16.79 6.13
CA ARG A 144 -21.16 -17.12 7.19
C ARG A 144 -21.22 -16.11 8.34
N LEU A 145 -21.31 -14.82 8.03
CA LEU A 145 -21.45 -13.75 9.03
C LEU A 145 -22.73 -13.91 9.86
N LYS A 146 -23.88 -14.06 9.19
CA LYS A 146 -25.17 -14.25 9.89
C LYS A 146 -25.13 -15.47 10.81
N LYS A 147 -24.56 -16.58 10.33
CA LYS A 147 -24.38 -17.78 11.14
C LYS A 147 -23.52 -17.50 12.38
N PHE A 148 -22.38 -16.82 12.20
CA PHE A 148 -21.51 -16.43 13.32
C PHE A 148 -22.23 -15.56 14.35
N GLN A 149 -23.03 -14.58 13.90
CA GLN A 149 -23.81 -13.70 14.78
C GLN A 149 -24.88 -14.47 15.58
N GLU A 150 -25.54 -15.48 14.98
CA GLU A 150 -26.50 -16.33 15.70
C GLU A 150 -25.81 -17.27 16.70
N GLU A 151 -24.72 -17.93 16.30
CA GLU A 151 -23.95 -18.82 17.18
C GLU A 151 -23.38 -18.06 18.39
N SER A 152 -22.92 -16.82 18.14
CA SER A 152 -22.40 -15.91 19.14
C SER A 152 -23.40 -15.57 20.26
N LYS A 153 -24.70 -15.53 19.99
CA LYS A 153 -25.73 -15.25 21.03
C LYS A 153 -25.80 -16.33 22.10
N LEU A 154 -25.30 -17.54 21.79
CA LEU A 154 -25.30 -18.68 22.70
C LEU A 154 -23.99 -18.81 23.49
N VAL A 155 -23.04 -17.91 23.27
CA VAL A 155 -21.72 -17.93 23.89
C VAL A 155 -21.77 -17.28 25.27
N ASP A 156 -21.17 -17.93 26.26
CA ASP A 156 -21.09 -17.40 27.62
C ASP A 156 -19.96 -16.37 27.76
N TYR A 157 -20.24 -15.11 27.46
CA TYR A 157 -19.26 -14.02 27.61
C TYR A 157 -18.91 -13.69 29.06
N ASN A 158 -19.75 -14.07 30.04
CA ASN A 158 -19.39 -13.92 31.45
C ASN A 158 -18.29 -14.93 31.82
N GLY A 159 -18.39 -16.16 31.32
CA GLY A 159 -17.33 -17.17 31.42
C GLY A 159 -16.03 -16.74 30.75
N LEU A 160 -16.10 -16.01 29.63
CA LEU A 160 -14.91 -15.42 29.01
C LEU A 160 -14.26 -14.39 29.92
N GLN A 161 -15.06 -13.47 30.46
CA GLN A 161 -14.60 -12.44 31.39
C GLN A 161 -13.87 -13.08 32.58
N ASP A 162 -14.46 -14.12 33.17
CA ASP A 162 -13.84 -14.90 34.24
C ASP A 162 -12.52 -15.55 33.80
N LYS A 163 -12.49 -16.16 32.61
CA LYS A 163 -11.28 -16.79 32.08
C LYS A 163 -10.15 -15.78 31.89
N ILE A 164 -10.44 -14.63 31.28
CA ILE A 164 -9.46 -13.55 31.08
C ILE A 164 -8.92 -13.11 32.44
N ILE A 165 -9.79 -12.82 33.41
CA ILE A 165 -9.38 -12.37 34.76
C ILE A 165 -8.57 -13.43 35.52
N ASN A 166 -8.85 -14.72 35.28
CA ASN A 166 -8.09 -15.84 35.84
C ASN A 166 -6.70 -15.98 35.25
N ASP A 167 -6.50 -15.60 33.99
CA ASP A 167 -5.22 -15.72 33.30
C ASP A 167 -4.27 -14.55 33.53
N ILE A 168 -4.73 -13.45 34.14
CA ILE A 168 -3.89 -12.30 34.46
C ILE A 168 -2.78 -12.72 35.41
N ASN A 169 -1.53 -12.47 35.02
CA ASN A 169 -0.35 -12.71 35.84
C ASN A 169 -0.14 -11.55 36.82
N LEU A 170 -0.80 -11.62 37.96
CA LEU A 170 -0.72 -10.58 39.00
C LEU A 170 0.69 -10.41 39.59
N LYS A 171 1.60 -11.38 39.41
CA LYS A 171 3.00 -11.28 39.89
C LYS A 171 3.81 -10.21 39.14
N LEU A 172 3.37 -9.82 37.94
CA LEU A 172 4.01 -8.75 37.16
C LEU A 172 3.63 -7.35 37.67
N LEU A 173 2.58 -7.25 38.48
CA LEU A 173 2.16 -6.03 39.15
C LEU A 173 2.87 -5.98 40.51
N LYS A 174 4.05 -5.36 40.58
CA LYS A 174 4.95 -5.43 41.76
C LYS A 174 4.59 -4.40 42.83
N GLU A 175 4.14 -3.21 42.43
CA GLU A 175 3.84 -2.09 43.33
C GLU A 175 2.57 -2.26 44.16
N ASP A 176 2.48 -1.59 45.31
CA ASP A 176 1.31 -1.60 46.20
C ASP A 176 0.08 -0.87 45.62
N ASN A 177 0.34 0.08 44.72
CA ASN A 177 -0.68 0.83 43.97
C ASN A 177 -0.58 0.44 42.49
N VAL A 178 -1.66 -0.09 41.93
CA VAL A 178 -1.75 -0.53 40.54
C VAL A 178 -2.73 0.34 39.78
N ILE A 179 -2.34 0.78 38.59
CA ILE A 179 -3.25 1.46 37.68
C ILE A 179 -3.91 0.44 36.75
N ILE A 180 -5.23 0.45 36.66
CA ILE A 180 -5.97 -0.33 35.68
C ILE A 180 -6.54 0.61 34.64
N PHE A 181 -6.16 0.37 33.38
CA PHE A 181 -6.73 1.04 32.24
C PHE A 181 -7.96 0.27 31.75
N ASN A 182 -9.13 0.76 32.13
CA ASN A 182 -10.44 0.21 31.73
C ASN A 182 -10.99 0.86 30.46
N LYS A 183 -10.51 2.05 30.09
CA LYS A 183 -10.86 2.72 28.84
C LYS A 183 -9.60 3.07 28.05
N ASN A 184 -9.70 2.89 26.74
CA ASN A 184 -8.73 3.42 25.79
C ASN A 184 -9.44 4.41 24.89
N GLN A 185 -9.06 5.68 24.96
CA GLN A 185 -9.55 6.72 24.06
C GLN A 185 -8.44 7.07 23.07
N MET A 186 -8.70 6.84 21.79
CA MET A 186 -7.78 7.23 20.73
C MET A 186 -8.23 8.58 20.16
N PHE A 187 -7.39 9.60 20.31
CA PHE A 187 -7.54 10.90 19.66
C PHE A 187 -6.80 10.86 18.32
N THR A 188 -7.50 10.54 17.23
CA THR A 188 -6.98 10.80 15.89
C THR A 188 -7.35 12.22 15.48
N CYS A 189 -6.46 13.17 15.73
CA CYS A 189 -6.60 14.54 15.23
C CYS A 189 -5.67 14.70 14.02
N GLY A 190 -6.21 14.87 12.82
CA GLY A 190 -5.44 15.36 11.67
C GLY A 190 -5.52 16.89 11.60
N THR A 191 -4.39 17.57 11.48
CA THR A 191 -4.33 19.03 11.38
C THR A 191 -4.75 19.54 10.00
N THR A 192 -5.86 20.28 9.95
CA THR A 192 -6.02 21.68 9.49
C THR A 192 -7.41 21.86 8.86
N GLY A 193 -8.29 22.58 9.55
CA GLY A 193 -9.60 22.97 9.01
C GLY A 193 -10.70 22.76 10.04
N ARG A 194 -11.31 23.86 10.47
CA ARG A 194 -12.45 23.88 11.40
C ARG A 194 -13.63 23.19 10.74
N ASP A 195 -13.89 21.94 11.09
CA ASP A 195 -15.23 21.33 11.18
C ASP A 195 -15.10 19.98 11.89
N TYR A 196 -15.50 19.98 13.17
CA TYR A 196 -15.35 18.87 14.10
C TYR A 196 -16.42 17.80 13.83
N TYR A 197 -16.07 16.78 13.08
CA TYR A 197 -16.77 15.50 13.13
C TYR A 197 -15.77 14.38 12.83
N CYS A 198 -15.29 13.71 13.88
CA CYS A 198 -14.58 12.44 13.76
C CYS A 198 -15.57 11.31 14.07
N PRO A 199 -16.42 10.86 13.12
CA PRO A 199 -16.94 9.52 13.23
C PRO A 199 -15.75 8.62 12.95
N ALA A 200 -15.20 7.99 14.00
CA ALA A 200 -14.40 6.79 13.81
C ALA A 200 -15.18 5.93 12.81
N TYR A 201 -14.60 5.70 11.64
CA TYR A 201 -15.27 5.02 10.54
C TYR A 201 -15.73 3.69 11.12
N TYR A 202 -17.05 3.57 11.29
CA TYR A 202 -17.69 2.38 11.84
C TYR A 202 -17.35 1.23 10.89
N ASP A 203 -16.44 0.37 11.31
CA ASP A 203 -16.37 -0.96 10.75
C ASP A 203 -17.73 -1.61 11.05
N TYR A 204 -18.42 -2.07 10.02
CA TYR A 204 -19.87 -2.31 9.99
C TYR A 204 -20.35 -3.50 10.83
N GLU A 205 -19.57 -3.95 11.80
CA GLU A 205 -19.93 -4.98 12.74
C GLU A 205 -19.44 -4.54 14.12
N THR A 206 -20.35 -4.02 14.94
CA THR A 206 -20.10 -3.89 16.38
C THR A 206 -19.57 -5.24 16.87
N PRO A 207 -18.36 -5.30 17.44
CA PRO A 207 -17.79 -6.54 17.92
C PRO A 207 -18.78 -7.23 18.86
N VAL A 208 -19.04 -8.51 18.64
CA VAL A 208 -19.99 -9.30 19.46
C VAL A 208 -19.65 -9.22 20.95
N TYR A 209 -18.35 -9.15 21.27
CA TYR A 209 -17.84 -8.81 22.58
C TYR A 209 -16.69 -7.82 22.44
N SER A 210 -16.78 -6.71 23.18
CA SER A 210 -15.86 -5.59 23.08
C SER A 210 -15.13 -5.31 24.39
N THR A 211 -14.17 -4.40 24.35
CA THR A 211 -13.50 -3.90 25.56
C THR A 211 -14.48 -3.23 26.53
N ASN A 212 -15.53 -2.60 26.00
CA ASN A 212 -16.57 -1.97 26.82
C ASN A 212 -17.49 -3.02 27.49
N ASP A 213 -17.75 -4.15 26.81
CA ASP A 213 -18.52 -5.26 27.40
C ASP A 213 -17.72 -5.95 28.52
N PHE A 214 -16.40 -6.05 28.34
CA PHE A 214 -15.50 -6.60 29.34
C PHE A 214 -15.43 -5.73 30.60
N TRP A 215 -15.18 -4.43 30.47
CA TRP A 215 -15.00 -3.52 31.60
C TRP A 215 -16.33 -3.02 32.18
N ASN A 216 -16.93 -3.86 33.02
CA ASN A 216 -18.13 -3.55 33.81
C ASN A 216 -17.88 -3.75 35.32
N ASP A 217 -18.87 -3.43 36.15
CA ASP A 217 -18.77 -3.52 37.62
C ASP A 217 -18.37 -4.92 38.12
N ILE A 218 -18.82 -5.96 37.43
CA ILE A 218 -18.52 -7.36 37.77
C ILE A 218 -17.04 -7.65 37.53
N ALA A 219 -16.48 -7.25 36.37
CA ALA A 219 -15.05 -7.40 36.10
C ALA A 219 -14.20 -6.67 37.13
N VAL A 220 -14.59 -5.42 37.45
CA VAL A 220 -13.88 -4.59 38.41
C VAL A 220 -13.86 -5.24 39.79
N ALA A 221 -15.02 -5.71 40.28
CA ALA A 221 -15.12 -6.39 41.56
C ALA A 221 -14.26 -7.66 41.60
N LYS A 222 -14.31 -8.50 40.56
CA LYS A 222 -13.53 -9.74 40.46
C LYS A 222 -12.02 -9.49 40.46
N ILE A 223 -11.56 -8.48 39.71
CA ILE A 223 -10.15 -8.09 39.70
C ILE A 223 -9.75 -7.53 41.07
N TYR A 224 -10.59 -6.67 41.67
CA TYR A 224 -10.36 -6.14 43.01
C TYR A 224 -10.24 -7.25 44.05
N ASP A 225 -11.08 -8.28 44.01
CA ASP A 225 -11.03 -9.41 44.93
C ASP A 225 -9.74 -10.20 44.83
N LYS A 226 -9.25 -10.42 43.60
CA LYS A 226 -8.01 -11.15 43.30
C LYS A 226 -6.75 -10.35 43.56
N LEU A 227 -6.81 -9.03 43.53
CA LEU A 227 -5.65 -8.17 43.70
C LEU A 227 -5.56 -7.66 45.15
N PRO A 228 -4.62 -8.14 45.97
CA PRO A 228 -4.44 -7.66 47.34
C PRO A 228 -3.67 -6.32 47.38
N LYS A 229 -4.06 -5.36 46.53
CA LYS A 229 -3.36 -4.08 46.30
C LYS A 229 -4.38 -2.96 46.14
N ASN A 230 -3.94 -1.72 46.25
CA ASN A 230 -4.80 -0.59 45.92
C ASN A 230 -4.94 -0.50 44.39
N ILE A 231 -6.18 -0.45 43.89
CA ILE A 231 -6.46 -0.26 42.46
C ILE A 231 -6.86 1.18 42.22
N ILE A 232 -6.27 1.79 41.20
CA ILE A 232 -6.61 3.11 40.68
C ILE A 232 -7.08 2.92 39.24
N PHE A 233 -8.29 3.36 38.92
CA PHE A 233 -8.78 3.34 37.54
C PHE A 233 -8.39 4.60 36.78
N ALA A 234 -8.00 4.43 35.53
CA ALA A 234 -7.63 5.54 34.66
C ALA A 234 -8.01 5.26 33.20
N THR A 235 -8.21 6.32 32.43
CA THR A 235 -8.33 6.27 30.98
C THR A 235 -6.97 6.47 30.36
N ASN A 236 -6.62 5.62 29.40
CA ASN A 236 -5.46 5.82 28.54
C ASN A 236 -5.88 6.64 27.31
N ASN A 237 -5.24 7.80 27.10
CA ASN A 237 -5.46 8.62 25.91
C ASN A 237 -4.30 8.40 24.93
N GLU A 238 -4.58 7.80 23.77
CA GLU A 238 -3.62 7.53 22.69
C GLU A 238 -3.73 8.63 21.60
N GLY A 239 -2.62 9.22 21.13
CA GLY A 239 -2.60 10.28 20.10
C GLY A 239 -1.46 11.29 20.25
N GLU A 240 -1.47 12.38 19.45
CA GLU A 240 -0.56 13.52 19.61
C GLU A 240 -0.86 14.24 20.94
N GLY A 241 -0.10 13.89 21.99
CA GLY A 241 -0.35 14.33 23.36
C GLY A 241 -0.79 13.23 24.33
N SER A 242 -0.42 11.97 24.03
CA SER A 242 -0.77 10.81 24.88
C SER A 242 -0.57 11.07 26.38
N GLY A 243 -1.58 10.68 27.16
CA GLY A 243 -1.68 11.06 28.57
C GLY A 243 -2.60 10.13 29.35
N ILE A 244 -2.56 10.28 30.67
CA ILE A 244 -3.40 9.51 31.59
C ILE A 244 -4.39 10.47 32.22
N GLU A 245 -5.67 10.17 32.08
CA GLU A 245 -6.73 10.87 32.80
C GLU A 245 -7.28 9.95 33.89
N TYR A 246 -7.14 10.37 35.15
CA TYR A 246 -7.71 9.64 36.28
C TYR A 246 -9.22 9.83 36.27
N GLU A 247 -9.97 8.74 36.23
CA GLU A 247 -11.41 8.79 36.00
C GLU A 247 -12.13 9.47 37.18
N LYS A 248 -12.99 10.45 36.85
CA LYS A 248 -13.99 11.02 37.78
C LYS A 248 -15.37 10.36 37.69
N ASP A 249 -15.70 9.64 36.62
CA ASP A 249 -17.11 9.32 36.32
C ASP A 249 -17.41 7.88 35.86
N ARG A 250 -18.36 7.28 36.60
CA ARG A 250 -19.47 6.41 36.16
C ARG A 250 -19.18 5.14 35.34
N ILE A 251 -18.46 4.19 35.91
CA ILE A 251 -18.85 2.77 35.73
C ILE A 251 -19.37 2.23 37.06
N LEU A 252 -18.72 2.63 38.14
CA LEU A 252 -18.92 2.04 39.46
C LEU A 252 -20.05 2.77 40.18
N ASN A 253 -21.27 2.40 39.84
CA ASN A 253 -22.44 2.83 40.60
C ASN A 253 -22.29 2.34 42.05
N GLU A 254 -22.24 3.29 42.98
CA GLU A 254 -22.70 3.22 44.38
C GLU A 254 -21.70 3.21 45.56
N VAL A 255 -20.38 2.99 45.41
CA VAL A 255 -19.52 2.84 46.63
C VAL A 255 -18.25 3.71 46.69
N SER A 256 -17.75 4.23 45.57
CA SER A 256 -16.46 4.92 45.58
C SER A 256 -16.58 6.43 45.85
N LYS A 257 -15.89 6.91 46.89
CA LYS A 257 -15.64 8.35 47.05
C LYS A 257 -14.37 8.70 46.29
N PRO A 258 -14.36 9.75 45.44
CA PRO A 258 -13.12 10.22 44.85
C PRO A 258 -12.15 10.59 45.96
N VAL A 259 -10.91 10.13 45.82
CA VAL A 259 -9.83 10.48 46.74
C VAL A 259 -8.80 11.33 46.02
N LYS A 260 -8.15 12.21 46.79
CA LYS A 260 -7.02 12.99 46.31
C LYS A 260 -5.76 12.13 46.32
N ILE A 261 -5.14 12.00 45.16
CA ILE A 261 -3.87 11.31 44.94
C ILE A 261 -2.82 12.32 44.51
N LEU A 262 -1.54 12.00 44.73
CA LEU A 262 -0.42 12.73 44.12
C LEU A 262 0.11 11.91 42.95
N ASP A 263 0.11 12.51 41.75
CA ASP A 263 0.73 11.91 40.58
C ASP A 263 2.27 11.93 40.67
N ARG A 264 2.94 11.36 39.67
CA ARG A 264 4.41 11.28 39.61
C ARG A 264 5.13 12.63 39.63
N TYR A 265 4.41 13.72 39.35
CA TYR A 265 4.91 15.09 39.34
C TYR A 265 4.51 15.86 40.60
N ASN A 266 3.97 15.16 41.61
CA ASN A 266 3.40 15.73 42.84
C ASN A 266 2.20 16.67 42.59
N ASN A 267 1.52 16.55 41.46
CA ASN A 267 0.27 17.28 41.26
C ASN A 267 -0.87 16.50 41.93
N GLU A 268 -1.76 17.24 42.59
CA GLU A 268 -2.97 16.66 43.16
C GLU A 268 -3.99 16.34 42.06
N LYS A 269 -4.46 15.09 42.05
CA LYS A 269 -5.51 14.61 41.14
C LYS A 269 -6.62 13.95 41.96
N GLU A 270 -7.84 13.99 41.43
CA GLU A 270 -8.94 13.18 41.94
C GLU A 270 -8.99 11.88 41.16
N ALA A 271 -9.13 10.76 41.86
CA ALA A 271 -9.27 9.44 41.24
C ALA A 271 -10.23 8.56 42.05
N ILE A 272 -10.82 7.59 41.36
CA ILE A 272 -11.48 6.46 42.00
C ILE A 272 -10.40 5.48 42.45
N VAL A 273 -10.36 5.21 43.75
CA VAL A 273 -9.45 4.24 44.35
C VAL A 273 -10.25 3.17 45.07
N TYR A 274 -9.81 1.93 44.86
CA TYR A 274 -10.27 0.75 45.60
C TYR A 274 -9.17 0.37 46.61
N PRO A 275 -9.24 0.89 47.83
CA PRO A 275 -8.21 0.66 48.83
C PRO A 275 -8.35 -0.74 49.42
N LYS A 276 -7.34 -1.58 49.20
CA LYS A 276 -7.21 -2.88 49.88
C LYS A 276 -6.27 -2.78 51.08
N LEU A 277 -5.31 -1.85 51.03
CA LEU A 277 -4.35 -1.58 52.10
C LEU A 277 -4.87 -0.45 53.00
N LYS A 278 -4.78 -0.63 54.34
CA LYS A 278 -5.22 0.39 55.30
C LYS A 278 -4.17 1.51 55.43
N ASN A 279 -4.61 2.78 55.42
CA ASN A 279 -3.84 3.99 55.77
C ASN A 279 -2.67 4.45 54.88
N SER A 280 -2.60 4.01 53.63
CA SER A 280 -1.65 4.62 52.68
C SER A 280 -2.20 5.97 52.21
N GLN A 281 -1.51 7.08 52.50
CA GLN A 281 -1.64 8.26 51.65
C GLN A 281 -1.24 7.80 50.24
N VAL A 282 -2.19 7.75 49.30
CA VAL A 282 -1.99 7.15 47.98
C VAL A 282 -1.12 8.09 47.15
N LYS A 283 0.20 7.86 47.21
CA LYS A 283 1.21 8.53 46.40
C LYS A 283 1.59 7.62 45.23
N ILE A 284 1.52 8.15 44.02
CA ILE A 284 1.75 7.42 42.77
C ILE A 284 3.10 7.88 42.21
N ASN A 285 4.17 7.59 42.94
CA ASN A 285 5.52 8.01 42.53
C ASN A 285 6.10 7.05 41.48
N GLN A 286 5.76 5.76 41.59
CA GLN A 286 6.07 4.66 40.68
C GLN A 286 4.88 3.70 40.69
N TYR A 287 4.38 3.28 39.53
CA TYR A 287 3.24 2.37 39.43
C TYR A 287 3.44 1.38 38.31
N ASN A 288 2.85 0.20 38.51
CA ASN A 288 2.63 -0.78 37.46
C ASN A 288 1.19 -0.61 36.97
N SER A 289 1.03 -0.61 35.67
CA SER A 289 -0.26 -0.54 35.00
C SER A 289 -0.61 -1.87 34.35
N LEU A 290 -1.89 -2.21 34.41
CA LEU A 290 -2.52 -3.30 33.69
C LEU A 290 -3.47 -2.72 32.64
N PHE A 291 -3.34 -3.18 31.40
CA PHE A 291 -4.23 -2.82 30.31
C PHE A 291 -4.76 -4.09 29.64
N ILE A 292 -6.09 -4.20 29.52
CA ILE A 292 -6.76 -5.31 28.86
C ILE A 292 -7.62 -4.74 27.74
N LYS A 293 -7.36 -5.19 26.51
CA LYS A 293 -8.08 -4.77 25.31
C LYS A 293 -8.56 -5.99 24.54
N ILE A 294 -9.85 -6.05 24.26
CA ILE A 294 -10.40 -7.01 23.30
C ILE A 294 -10.06 -6.48 21.90
N LEU A 295 -9.26 -7.24 21.15
CA LEU A 295 -8.74 -6.82 19.85
C LEU A 295 -9.63 -7.23 18.69
N LYS A 296 -10.09 -8.48 18.69
CA LYS A 296 -10.83 -9.04 17.56
C LYS A 296 -11.72 -10.18 18.02
N ASN A 297 -12.89 -10.26 17.39
CA ASN A 297 -13.75 -11.43 17.39
C ASN A 297 -13.59 -12.12 16.02
N ASP A 298 -13.07 -13.34 16.03
CA ASP A 298 -12.86 -14.17 14.87
C ASP A 298 -13.95 -15.26 14.81
N PHE A 299 -14.17 -15.82 13.62
CA PHE A 299 -15.04 -16.97 13.42
C PHE A 299 -14.71 -18.13 14.36
N GLU A 300 -15.68 -19.02 14.58
CA GLU A 300 -15.60 -20.14 15.54
C GLU A 300 -15.47 -19.66 16.99
N ASN A 301 -16.02 -18.47 17.30
CA ASN A 301 -16.02 -17.86 18.62
C ASN A 301 -14.61 -17.74 19.21
N LYS A 302 -13.67 -17.28 18.39
CA LYS A 302 -12.31 -16.98 18.81
C LYS A 302 -12.22 -15.51 19.19
N ILE A 303 -11.65 -15.20 20.34
CA ILE A 303 -11.46 -13.82 20.81
C ILE A 303 -10.00 -13.60 21.11
N LYS A 304 -9.42 -12.61 20.43
CA LYS A 304 -8.04 -12.18 20.68
C LYS A 304 -8.05 -11.02 21.67
N VAL A 305 -7.29 -11.19 22.75
CA VAL A 305 -7.18 -10.24 23.85
C VAL A 305 -5.73 -9.82 23.99
N MET A 306 -5.51 -8.53 24.15
CA MET A 306 -4.22 -7.99 24.51
C MET A 306 -4.20 -7.71 26.01
N VAL A 307 -3.18 -8.23 26.69
CA VAL A 307 -2.88 -7.91 28.08
C VAL A 307 -1.50 -7.28 28.14
N LEU A 308 -1.43 -6.03 28.57
CA LEU A 308 -0.19 -5.26 28.70
C LEU A 308 0.07 -4.93 30.17
N TYR A 309 1.26 -5.29 30.62
CA TYR A 309 1.84 -4.85 31.88
C TYR A 309 2.91 -3.82 31.59
N LYS A 310 2.91 -2.70 32.32
CA LYS A 310 3.85 -1.61 32.04
C LYS A 310 4.17 -0.82 33.31
N ASN A 311 5.40 -0.33 33.42
CA ASN A 311 5.79 0.59 34.49
C ASN A 311 5.70 2.05 34.03
N ALA A 312 5.47 2.96 34.98
CA ALA A 312 5.36 4.41 34.73
C ALA A 312 6.60 5.05 34.06
N ASP A 313 7.79 4.51 34.31
CA ASP A 313 9.06 4.98 33.78
C ASP A 313 9.43 4.30 32.45
N ASN A 314 8.56 3.45 31.91
CA ASN A 314 8.81 2.60 30.75
C ASN A 314 10.03 1.66 30.89
N SER A 315 10.59 1.49 32.10
CA SER A 315 11.71 0.57 32.33
C SER A 315 11.35 -0.90 32.08
N TYR A 316 10.06 -1.19 32.13
CA TYR A 316 9.51 -2.52 31.95
C TYR A 316 8.16 -2.44 31.23
N SER A 317 8.01 -3.25 30.20
CA SER A 317 6.74 -3.55 29.58
C SER A 317 6.71 -5.00 29.11
N GLU A 318 5.60 -5.69 29.37
CA GLU A 318 5.34 -7.01 28.80
C GLU A 318 3.95 -7.03 28.20
N LYS A 319 3.88 -7.35 26.90
CA LYS A 319 2.64 -7.43 26.14
C LYS A 319 2.37 -8.89 25.79
N TYR A 320 1.14 -9.32 26.03
CA TYR A 320 0.66 -10.65 25.69
C TYR A 320 -0.52 -10.53 24.75
N LEU A 321 -0.48 -11.26 23.64
CA LEU A 321 -1.63 -11.54 22.79
C LEU A 321 -2.12 -12.94 23.12
N ILE A 322 -3.32 -13.02 23.66
CA ILE A 322 -3.95 -14.26 24.11
C ILE A 322 -5.16 -14.52 23.22
N THR A 323 -5.23 -15.72 22.65
CA THR A 323 -6.39 -16.15 21.86
C THR A 323 -7.21 -17.14 22.68
N TYR A 324 -8.47 -16.78 22.92
CA TYR A 324 -9.46 -17.62 23.58
C TYR A 324 -10.41 -18.23 22.55
N GLN A 325 -10.85 -19.47 22.78
CA GLN A 325 -11.86 -20.10 21.95
C GLN A 325 -12.93 -20.78 22.81
N TYR A 326 -14.19 -20.59 22.42
CA TYR A 326 -15.33 -21.25 23.06
C TYR A 326 -15.58 -22.62 22.42
N ILE A 327 -15.27 -23.70 23.16
CA ILE A 327 -15.40 -25.09 22.71
C ILE A 327 -16.10 -25.89 23.80
N GLY A 328 -17.10 -26.70 23.44
CA GLY A 328 -17.77 -27.59 24.39
C GLY A 328 -18.42 -26.85 25.57
N ASN A 329 -18.99 -25.66 25.30
CA ASN A 329 -19.56 -24.75 26.29
C ASN A 329 -18.56 -24.21 27.33
N GLN A 330 -17.27 -24.14 26.99
CA GLN A 330 -16.23 -23.62 27.87
C GLN A 330 -15.21 -22.77 27.11
N TRP A 331 -14.69 -21.74 27.77
CA TRP A 331 -13.61 -20.92 27.24
C TRP A 331 -12.24 -21.54 27.52
N THR A 332 -11.46 -21.71 26.47
CA THR A 332 -10.11 -22.27 26.53
C THR A 332 -9.10 -21.28 25.98
N THR A 333 -7.91 -21.26 26.58
CA THR A 333 -6.77 -20.52 26.01
C THR A 333 -6.12 -21.41 24.97
N ILE A 334 -6.19 -21.03 23.70
CA ILE A 334 -5.61 -21.82 22.60
C ILE A 334 -4.23 -21.31 22.19
N GLU A 335 -3.94 -20.04 22.47
CA GLU A 335 -2.65 -19.43 22.15
C GLU A 335 -2.31 -18.34 23.17
N THR A 336 -1.04 -18.22 23.54
CA THR A 336 -0.51 -17.09 24.29
C THR A 336 0.84 -16.72 23.70
N LYS A 337 0.92 -15.54 23.09
CA LYS A 337 2.13 -15.01 22.48
C LYS A 337 2.60 -13.80 23.29
N LYS A 338 3.83 -13.85 23.79
CA LYS A 338 4.51 -12.67 24.35
C LYS A 338 5.10 -11.87 23.20
N GLU A 339 4.82 -10.57 23.15
CA GLU A 339 5.47 -9.63 22.26
C GLU A 339 6.54 -8.88 23.05
N ASN A 340 7.76 -8.83 22.48
CA ASN A 340 8.91 -8.16 23.06
C ASN A 340 8.98 -6.70 22.62
#